data_AF-A0A5R2N1P3-F1
#
_entry.id   AF-A0A5R2N1P3-F1
#
_cell.length_a   1.000
_cell.length_b   1.000
_cell.length_c   1.000
_cell.angle_alpha   90.00
_cell.angle_beta   90.00
_cell.angle_gamma   90.00
#
_symmetry.space_group_name_H-M   'P 1'
#
loop_
_entity.id
_entity.type
_entity.pdbx_description
1 polymer ?
#
loop_
_entity_poly.entity_id
_entity_poly.type
_entity_poly.pdbx_seq_one_letter_code
_entity_poly.pdbx_strand_id
1 'polypeptide(L)'
;DAPDVGGKKVFHAGSRHGRSFVEERADPNVNVFDVVVRHIADERAARRRVVIAGWTEGSLDRLGQILAEHHLGNLKQVETLAEAEQLEPGQAALAVLPLESGFETDKLVVVAEQDILGDRLIRRSKRKKRASDFIAEASALSAG
;
A
#
# COMPACT_ATOMS: atom_id res chain seq x y z
N ASP A 1 8.39 19.16 -16.88
CA ASP A 1 9.74 18.62 -17.15
C ASP A 1 9.70 17.10 -17.24
N ALA A 2 9.81 16.56 -18.45
CA ALA A 2 9.98 15.12 -18.67
C ALA A 2 11.44 14.87 -19.07
N PRO A 3 12.13 13.86 -18.50
CA PRO A 3 13.52 13.58 -18.86
C PRO A 3 13.61 12.98 -20.26
N ASP A 4 14.65 13.37 -21.01
CA ASP A 4 14.95 12.85 -22.34
C ASP A 4 15.49 11.41 -22.25
N VAL A 5 14.74 10.46 -22.79
CA VAL A 5 15.13 9.05 -22.93
C VAL A 5 14.95 8.66 -24.39
N GLY A 6 16.06 8.70 -25.12
CA GLY A 6 16.21 8.44 -26.55
C GLY A 6 15.10 7.60 -27.21
N GLY A 7 14.44 8.20 -28.20
CA GLY A 7 13.52 7.55 -29.15
C GLY A 7 12.21 7.03 -28.58
N LYS A 8 12.02 7.00 -27.25
CA LYS A 8 10.77 6.59 -26.61
C LYS A 8 9.95 7.83 -26.27
N LYS A 9 8.71 7.87 -26.78
CA LYS A 9 7.74 8.89 -26.35
C LYS A 9 7.42 8.65 -24.88
N VAL A 10 7.89 9.54 -24.01
CA VAL A 10 7.53 9.58 -22.60
C VAL A 10 6.31 10.46 -22.44
N PHE A 11 5.25 9.89 -21.87
CA PHE A 11 4.08 10.65 -21.46
C PHE A 11 4.10 10.76 -19.94
N HIS A 12 4.03 11.99 -19.43
CA HIS A 12 3.85 12.22 -18.00
C HIS A 12 2.40 11.90 -17.66
N ALA A 13 2.15 10.80 -16.94
CA ALA A 13 0.80 10.35 -16.59
C ALA A 13 0.12 11.19 -15.50
N GLY A 14 0.68 12.36 -15.17
CA GLY A 14 0.20 13.21 -14.07
C GLY A 14 0.43 12.60 -12.70
N SER A 15 1.28 11.56 -12.59
CA SER A 15 1.57 10.90 -11.33
C SER A 15 2.80 11.49 -10.64
N ARG A 16 2.78 11.44 -9.31
CA ARG A 16 3.91 11.77 -8.43
C ARG A 16 4.12 10.64 -7.43
N HIS A 17 5.30 10.60 -6.83
CA HIS A 17 5.65 9.56 -5.86
C HIS A 17 4.70 9.59 -4.66
N GLY A 18 4.27 8.42 -4.21
CA GLY A 18 3.39 8.28 -3.05
C GLY A 18 4.13 8.53 -1.74
N ARG A 19 3.38 8.56 -0.63
CA ARG A 19 3.98 8.66 0.71
C ARG A 19 4.66 7.33 1.09
N SER A 20 5.92 7.39 1.54
CA SER A 20 6.76 6.21 1.79
C SER A 20 6.90 5.79 3.26
N PHE A 21 6.28 6.54 4.19
CA PHE A 21 6.26 6.31 5.66
C PHE A 21 7.62 5.95 6.29
N VAL A 22 8.72 6.40 5.69
CA VAL A 22 10.08 5.99 6.10
C VAL A 22 10.40 6.47 7.52
N GLU A 23 10.01 7.70 7.84
CA GLU A 23 10.28 8.32 9.15
C GLU A 23 9.53 7.60 10.26
N GLU A 24 8.25 7.30 10.05
CA GLU A 24 7.38 6.65 11.03
C GLU A 24 7.77 5.19 11.29
N ARG A 25 8.40 4.53 10.32
CA ARG A 25 8.97 3.18 10.52
C ARG A 25 10.28 3.19 11.28
N ALA A 26 11.02 4.30 11.23
CA ALA A 26 12.29 4.44 11.93
C ALA A 26 12.12 4.85 13.39
N ASP A 27 10.97 5.44 13.75
CA ASP A 27 10.67 5.89 15.11
C ASP A 27 9.96 4.78 15.93
N PRO A 28 10.59 4.24 16.98
CA PRO A 28 9.98 3.20 17.82
C PRO A 28 8.79 3.70 18.66
N ASN A 29 8.58 5.01 18.76
CA ASN A 29 7.45 5.59 19.51
C ASN A 29 6.21 5.80 18.63
N VAL A 30 6.31 5.54 17.33
CA VAL A 30 5.23 5.74 16.36
C VAL A 30 4.78 4.40 15.82
N ASN A 31 3.47 4.16 15.85
CA ASN A 31 2.88 3.04 15.12
C ASN A 31 2.61 3.47 13.68
N VAL A 32 3.36 2.90 12.73
CA VAL A 32 3.21 3.21 11.30
C VAL A 32 1.80 2.95 10.77
N PHE A 33 1.09 1.93 11.28
CA PHE A 33 -0.24 1.60 10.82
C PHE A 33 -1.26 2.68 11.18
N ASP A 34 -1.19 3.24 12.38
CA ASP A 34 -2.05 4.37 12.78
C ASP A 34 -1.84 5.59 11.87
N VAL A 35 -0.59 5.84 11.46
CA VAL A 35 -0.27 6.94 10.54
C VAL A 35 -0.79 6.68 9.13
N VAL A 36 -0.70 5.43 8.65
CA VAL A 36 -1.27 5.01 7.36
C VAL A 36 -2.79 5.15 7.38
N VAL A 37 -3.46 4.70 8.45
CA VAL A 37 -4.92 4.84 8.58
C VAL A 37 -5.33 6.30 8.52
N ARG A 38 -4.64 7.18 9.26
CA ARG A 38 -4.90 8.63 9.20
C ARG A 38 -4.70 9.17 7.80
N HIS A 39 -3.60 8.82 7.13
CA HIS A 39 -3.35 9.24 5.75
C HIS A 39 -4.50 8.81 4.83
N ILE A 40 -4.91 7.55 4.87
CA ILE A 40 -6.01 7.04 4.03
C ILE A 40 -7.33 7.74 4.35
N ALA A 41 -7.59 8.06 5.62
CA ALA A 41 -8.78 8.80 6.02
C ALA A 41 -8.77 10.23 5.45
N ASP A 42 -7.64 10.93 5.50
CA ASP A 42 -7.46 12.26 4.91
C ASP A 42 -7.69 12.21 3.39
N GLU A 43 -7.18 11.16 2.72
CA GLU A 43 -7.37 10.99 1.29
C GLU A 43 -8.83 10.72 0.88
N ARG A 44 -9.53 9.91 1.67
CA ARG A 44 -10.97 9.68 1.51
C ARG A 44 -11.75 10.99 1.73
N ALA A 45 -11.38 11.78 2.74
CA ALA A 45 -12.01 13.07 3.02
C ALA A 45 -11.79 14.08 1.88
N ALA A 46 -10.63 14.04 1.24
CA ALA A 46 -10.32 14.78 0.02
C ALA A 46 -11.01 14.24 -1.25
N ARG A 47 -11.87 13.20 -1.11
CA ARG A 47 -12.56 12.52 -2.21
C ARG A 47 -11.63 11.91 -3.25
N ARG A 48 -10.39 11.58 -2.87
CA ARG A 48 -9.48 10.81 -3.72
C ARG A 48 -9.76 9.32 -3.56
N ARG A 49 -9.67 8.57 -4.66
CA ARG A 49 -9.72 7.11 -4.63
C ARG A 49 -8.45 6.60 -3.96
N VAL A 50 -8.58 5.70 -2.99
CA VAL A 50 -7.43 5.03 -2.38
C VAL A 50 -7.41 3.56 -2.80
N VAL A 51 -6.25 3.09 -3.25
CA VAL A 51 -5.94 1.68 -3.50
C VAL A 51 -4.77 1.28 -2.63
N ILE A 52 -4.95 0.28 -1.77
CA ILE A 52 -3.89 -0.36 -1.02
C ILE A 52 -3.44 -1.57 -1.84
N ALA A 53 -2.17 -1.57 -2.24
CA ALA A 53 -1.59 -2.52 -3.16
C ALA A 53 -0.72 -3.56 -2.43
N GLY A 54 -1.17 -4.81 -2.45
CA GLY A 54 -0.45 -5.97 -1.90
C GLY A 54 0.25 -6.76 -2.99
N TRP A 55 1.32 -7.47 -2.63
CA TRP A 55 2.10 -8.27 -3.60
C TRP A 55 1.42 -9.58 -3.99
N THR A 56 0.65 -10.16 -3.07
CA THR A 56 -0.07 -11.42 -3.22
C THR A 56 -1.40 -11.31 -2.48
N GLU A 57 -2.38 -12.15 -2.82
CA GLU A 57 -3.66 -12.23 -2.08
C GLU A 57 -3.44 -12.38 -0.58
N GLY A 58 -2.66 -13.36 -0.15
CA GLY A 58 -2.44 -13.59 1.28
C GLY A 58 -1.65 -12.48 1.99
N SER A 59 -0.90 -11.64 1.28
CA SER A 59 -0.23 -10.48 1.89
C SER A 59 -1.18 -9.28 1.99
N LEU A 60 -1.99 -9.07 0.96
CA LEU A 60 -3.07 -8.09 0.94
C LEU A 60 -4.10 -8.36 2.03
N ASP A 61 -4.52 -9.62 2.23
CA ASP A 61 -5.49 -10.02 3.25
C ASP A 61 -4.99 -9.71 4.65
N ARG A 62 -3.73 -10.08 4.94
CA ARG A 62 -3.09 -9.76 6.23
C ARG A 62 -2.95 -8.26 6.43
N LEU A 63 -2.53 -7.52 5.41
CA LEU A 63 -2.41 -6.07 5.49
C LEU A 63 -3.79 -5.43 5.74
N GLY A 64 -4.83 -5.89 5.05
CA GLY A 64 -6.20 -5.45 5.27
C GLY A 64 -6.70 -5.73 6.70
N GLN A 65 -6.39 -6.90 7.26
CA GLN A 65 -6.70 -7.25 8.65
C GLN A 65 -6.00 -6.31 9.64
N ILE A 66 -4.69 -6.11 9.50
CA ILE A 66 -3.91 -5.20 10.38
C ILE A 66 -4.49 -3.78 10.30
N LEU A 67 -4.77 -3.27 9.10
CA LEU A 67 -5.34 -1.93 8.95
C LEU A 67 -6.74 -1.84 9.59
N ALA A 68 -7.55 -2.89 9.49
CA ALA A 68 -8.86 -2.94 10.15
C ALA A 68 -8.77 -2.99 11.69
N GLU A 69 -7.79 -3.70 12.24
CA GLU A 69 -7.46 -3.69 13.68
C GLU A 69 -7.07 -2.28 14.15
N HIS A 70 -6.36 -1.53 13.30
CA HIS A 70 -6.07 -0.10 13.45
C HIS A 70 -7.23 0.83 13.04
N HIS A 71 -8.46 0.30 12.99
CA HIS A 71 -9.70 1.03 12.76
C HIS A 71 -9.92 1.59 11.34
N LEU A 72 -9.20 1.09 10.32
CA LEU A 72 -9.51 1.38 8.92
C LEU A 72 -10.67 0.52 8.41
N GLY A 73 -11.89 1.04 8.51
CA GLY A 73 -13.09 0.42 7.93
C GLY A 73 -13.25 0.64 6.42
N ASN A 74 -14.34 0.11 5.87
CA ASN A 74 -14.76 0.31 4.47
C ASN A 74 -13.71 -0.11 3.42
N LEU A 75 -13.01 -1.22 3.69
CA LEU A 75 -12.10 -1.84 2.74
C LEU A 75 -12.87 -2.80 1.82
N LYS A 76 -12.55 -2.77 0.53
CA LYS A 76 -13.15 -3.63 -0.49
C LYS A 76 -12.08 -4.22 -1.38
N GLN A 77 -12.04 -5.55 -1.48
CA GLN A 77 -11.21 -6.22 -2.47
C GLN A 77 -11.73 -5.90 -3.87
N VAL A 78 -10.80 -5.64 -4.79
CA VAL A 78 -11.08 -5.39 -6.20
C VAL A 78 -10.01 -6.07 -7.06
N GLU A 79 -10.41 -6.55 -8.22
CA GLU A 79 -9.51 -7.21 -9.18
C GLU A 79 -9.06 -6.24 -10.29
N THR A 80 -9.85 -5.20 -10.52
CA THR A 80 -9.63 -4.25 -11.62
C THR A 80 -9.68 -2.79 -11.16
N LEU A 81 -9.01 -1.91 -11.93
CA LEU A 81 -9.10 -0.47 -11.69
C LEU A 81 -10.53 0.05 -11.87
N ALA A 82 -11.29 -0.53 -12.81
CA ALA A 82 -12.69 -0.15 -13.05
C ALA A 82 -13.58 -0.42 -11.83
N GLU A 83 -13.40 -1.57 -11.17
CA GLU A 83 -14.07 -1.86 -9.89
C GLU A 83 -13.66 -0.86 -8.80
N ALA A 84 -12.36 -0.55 -8.70
CA ALA A 84 -11.87 0.44 -7.76
C ALA A 84 -12.55 1.81 -7.99
N GLU A 85 -12.70 2.24 -9.25
CA GLU A 85 -13.35 3.51 -9.60
C GLU A 85 -14.83 3.56 -9.21
N GLN A 86 -15.53 2.42 -9.26
CA GLN A 86 -16.96 2.30 -8.93
C GLN A 86 -17.27 2.25 -7.44
N LEU A 87 -16.27 2.09 -6.57
CA LEU A 87 -16.47 2.04 -5.12
C LEU A 87 -17.14 3.33 -4.59
N GLU A 88 -17.93 3.21 -3.52
CA GLU A 88 -18.59 4.37 -2.93
C GLU A 88 -17.59 5.35 -2.28
N PRO A 89 -17.93 6.65 -2.15
CA PRO A 89 -17.13 7.59 -1.38
C PRO A 89 -16.84 7.07 0.03
N GLY A 90 -15.59 7.22 0.48
CA GLY A 90 -15.16 6.72 1.79
C GLY A 90 -14.78 5.24 1.82
N GLN A 91 -14.87 4.51 0.69
CA GLN A 91 -14.29 3.16 0.55
C GLN A 91 -12.85 3.23 0.02
N ALA A 92 -12.00 2.28 0.44
CA ALA A 92 -10.69 2.06 -0.15
C ALA A 92 -10.61 0.65 -0.74
N ALA A 93 -9.95 0.56 -1.88
CA ALA A 93 -9.70 -0.69 -2.57
C ALA A 93 -8.52 -1.43 -1.94
N LEU A 94 -8.65 -2.75 -1.80
CA LEU A 94 -7.56 -3.69 -1.59
C LEU A 94 -7.35 -4.41 -2.93
N ALA A 95 -6.15 -4.30 -3.51
CA ALA A 95 -5.86 -4.92 -4.80
C ALA A 95 -4.52 -5.65 -4.77
N VAL A 96 -4.47 -6.82 -5.42
CA VAL A 96 -3.20 -7.51 -5.67
C VAL A 96 -2.52 -6.80 -6.84
N LEU A 97 -1.58 -5.92 -6.51
CA LEU A 97 -0.86 -5.10 -7.45
C LEU A 97 0.61 -5.01 -7.00
N PRO A 98 1.50 -5.84 -7.55
CA PRO A 98 2.90 -5.92 -7.13
C PRO A 98 3.69 -4.65 -7.49
N LEU A 99 3.66 -3.65 -6.60
CA LEU A 99 4.39 -2.39 -6.74
C LEU A 99 5.52 -2.31 -5.72
N GLU A 100 6.63 -1.69 -6.12
CA GLU A 100 7.75 -1.40 -5.22
C GLU A 100 7.56 -0.07 -4.47
N SER A 101 6.77 0.85 -5.04
CA SER A 101 6.39 2.08 -4.38
C SER A 101 5.03 2.53 -4.86
N GLY A 102 4.30 3.19 -3.97
CA GLY A 102 3.06 3.86 -4.28
C GLY A 102 3.26 5.09 -5.14
N PHE A 103 2.15 5.59 -5.66
CA PHE A 103 2.09 6.81 -6.44
C PHE A 103 0.74 7.47 -6.24
N GLU A 104 0.65 8.74 -6.57
CA GLU A 104 -0.61 9.47 -6.53
C GLU A 104 -0.79 10.33 -7.78
N THR A 105 -2.04 10.60 -8.09
CA THR A 105 -2.51 11.57 -9.07
C THR A 105 -3.48 12.53 -8.37
N ASP A 106 -4.06 13.46 -9.12
CA ASP A 106 -5.08 14.37 -8.57
C ASP A 106 -6.33 13.63 -8.04
N LYS A 107 -6.58 12.39 -8.49
CA LYS A 107 -7.81 11.64 -8.16
C LYS A 107 -7.57 10.30 -7.48
N LEU A 108 -6.36 9.74 -7.57
CA LEU A 108 -6.04 8.40 -7.11
C LEU A 108 -4.79 8.44 -6.24
N VAL A 109 -4.81 7.69 -5.14
CA VAL A 109 -3.66 7.42 -4.29
C VAL A 109 -3.50 5.91 -4.21
N VAL A 110 -2.33 5.43 -4.62
CA VAL A 110 -1.94 4.02 -4.50
C VAL A 110 -0.89 3.92 -3.40
N VAL A 111 -1.21 3.21 -2.33
CA VAL A 111 -0.31 2.95 -1.21
C VAL A 111 0.22 1.53 -1.36
N ALA A 112 1.52 1.36 -1.61
CA ALA A 112 2.10 0.02 -1.74
C ALA A 112 2.40 -0.57 -0.36
N GLU A 113 2.26 -1.90 -0.23
CA GLU A 113 2.68 -2.64 0.96
C GLU A 113 4.14 -2.32 1.35
N GLN A 114 5.03 -2.08 0.37
CA GLN A 114 6.42 -1.73 0.65
C GLN A 114 6.58 -0.35 1.29
N ASP A 115 5.70 0.61 0.98
CA ASP A 115 5.72 1.92 1.62
C ASP A 115 5.40 1.79 3.10
N ILE A 116 4.56 0.82 3.48
CA ILE A 116 4.15 0.59 4.87
C ILE A 116 5.14 -0.30 5.62
N LEU A 117 5.62 -1.39 5.00
CA LEU A 117 6.39 -2.44 5.69
C LEU A 117 7.90 -2.39 5.40
N GLY A 118 8.28 -1.82 4.26
CA GLY A 118 9.66 -1.66 3.82
C GLY A 118 10.25 -2.90 3.16
N ASP A 119 11.41 -2.70 2.52
CA ASP A 119 12.08 -3.68 1.67
C ASP A 119 12.51 -4.97 2.38
N ARG A 120 12.66 -4.92 3.71
CA ARG A 120 13.21 -6.04 4.50
C ARG A 120 12.29 -7.27 4.50
N LEU A 121 10.97 -7.07 4.51
CA LEU A 121 10.03 -8.19 4.44
C LEU A 121 10.01 -8.83 3.03
N ILE A 122 10.14 -8.02 1.98
CA ILE A 122 9.87 -8.44 0.60
C ILE A 122 11.10 -9.05 -0.06
N ARG A 123 12.32 -8.61 0.28
CA ARG A 123 13.55 -9.31 -0.12
C ARG A 123 13.62 -10.73 0.45
N ARG A 124 13.15 -10.95 1.69
CA ARG A 124 12.98 -12.30 2.24
C ARG A 124 11.96 -13.10 1.43
N SER A 125 10.82 -12.51 1.03
CA SER A 125 9.81 -13.15 0.18
C SER A 125 10.33 -13.54 -1.23
N LYS A 126 11.05 -12.64 -1.93
CA LYS A 126 11.71 -12.95 -3.21
C LYS A 126 12.71 -14.12 -3.07
N ARG A 127 13.42 -14.23 -1.94
CA ARG A 127 14.32 -15.36 -1.62
C ARG A 127 13.56 -16.63 -1.16
N LYS A 128 12.41 -16.48 -0.51
CA LYS A 128 11.52 -17.54 0.00
C LYS A 128 10.53 -18.11 -1.01
N LYS A 129 10.43 -17.58 -2.24
CA LYS A 129 9.79 -18.31 -3.35
C LYS A 129 10.40 -19.71 -3.60
N ARG A 130 11.51 -20.06 -2.93
CA ARG A 130 12.10 -21.41 -2.89
C ARG A 130 11.88 -22.21 -1.59
N ALA A 131 11.21 -21.69 -0.57
CA ALA A 131 10.90 -22.45 0.65
C ALA A 131 9.66 -21.86 1.34
N SER A 132 8.60 -22.69 1.40
CA SER A 132 7.40 -22.49 2.21
C SER A 132 7.74 -22.18 3.67
N ASP A 133 6.79 -21.61 4.43
CA ASP A 133 6.82 -21.41 5.90
C ASP A 133 7.12 -19.96 6.35
N PHE A 134 6.22 -19.01 6.05
CA PHE A 134 6.33 -17.60 6.47
C PHE A 134 5.37 -17.18 7.61
N ILE A 135 4.57 -18.06 8.20
CA ILE A 135 3.48 -17.63 9.11
C ILE A 135 3.94 -17.33 10.57
N ALA A 136 5.19 -17.55 10.96
CA ALA A 136 5.55 -17.51 12.39
C ALA A 136 5.98 -16.14 12.98
N GLU A 137 6.36 -15.12 12.20
CA GLU A 137 7.10 -13.96 12.76
C GLU A 137 6.24 -12.72 13.09
N ALA A 138 5.01 -12.60 12.58
CA ALA A 138 4.16 -11.43 12.88
C ALA A 138 3.53 -11.48 14.29
N SER A 139 3.35 -12.67 14.87
CA SER A 139 2.85 -12.84 16.25
C SER A 139 3.92 -12.61 17.32
N ALA A 140 5.20 -12.49 16.94
CA ALA A 140 6.30 -12.28 17.89
C ALA A 140 6.43 -10.81 18.31
N LEU A 141 5.79 -9.86 17.61
CA LEU A 141 5.88 -8.43 17.93
C LEU A 141 4.77 -7.95 18.89
N SER A 142 3.82 -8.83 19.25
CA SER A 142 2.78 -8.54 20.24
C SER A 142 2.97 -9.29 21.57
N ALA A 143 4.09 -10.02 21.72
CA ALA A 143 4.47 -10.67 22.97
C ALA A 143 5.74 -10.01 23.52
N GLY A 144 5.54 -8.84 24.12
CA GLY A 144 6.50 -8.07 24.90
C GLY A 144 5.75 -7.11 25.79
#